data_AF-A0ABD5Z1K1-F1
#
_entry.id   AF-A0ABD5Z1K1-F1
#
_cell.length_a   1.000
_cell.length_b   1.000
_cell.length_c   1.000
_cell.angle_alpha   90.00
_cell.angle_beta   90.00
_cell.angle_gamma   90.00
#
_symmetry.space_group_name_H-M   'P 1'
#
loop_
_entity.id
_entity.type
_entity.pdbx_description
1 polymer ?
#
loop_
_entity_poly.entity_id
_entity_poly.type
_entity_poly.pdbx_seq_one_letter_code
_entity_poly.pdbx_strand_id
1 'polypeptide(L)'
;MSTETPSDDQSTNEAAESEEVEASIDDNASWEDIGRDLLHARLERISEETVRNAFRQATSRIAAGEALTEEDIVEMYTAIEEAKRGIELAAAVSPETAPFPDPYDFLCESDRQRYIEEAERRRDV
;
A
#
# COMPACT_ATOMS: atom_id res chain seq x y z
N MET A 1 20.85 -56.14 -11.42
CA MET A 1 22.08 -55.75 -12.13
C MET A 1 21.69 -54.59 -13.02
N SER A 2 21.84 -53.37 -12.51
CA SER A 2 22.99 -52.46 -12.72
C SER A 2 22.79 -51.67 -14.01
N THR A 3 22.36 -50.41 -13.88
CA THR A 3 23.13 -49.16 -14.16
C THR A 3 23.21 -48.91 -15.67
N GLU A 4 22.94 -47.74 -16.24
CA GLU A 4 23.21 -46.36 -15.86
C GLU A 4 22.29 -45.45 -16.69
N THR A 5 21.80 -44.38 -16.08
CA THR A 5 21.40 -43.16 -16.78
C THR A 5 22.64 -42.26 -16.85
N PRO A 6 23.02 -41.70 -18.00
CA PRO A 6 23.90 -40.55 -18.02
C PRO A 6 23.23 -39.32 -18.64
N SER A 7 23.59 -38.17 -18.06
CA SER A 7 23.71 -36.86 -18.72
C SER A 7 22.39 -36.16 -19.12
N ASP A 8 22.17 -34.86 -18.90
CA ASP A 8 23.09 -33.79 -18.53
C ASP A 8 22.37 -32.74 -17.67
N ASP A 9 23.16 -32.22 -16.75
CA ASP A 9 23.03 -30.97 -16.06
C ASP A 9 23.05 -29.80 -17.07
N GLN A 10 21.94 -29.09 -17.20
CA GLN A 10 21.96 -27.68 -17.57
C GLN A 10 20.99 -26.94 -16.66
N SER A 11 21.52 -26.55 -15.51
CA SER A 11 21.10 -25.32 -14.83
C SER A 11 21.11 -24.14 -15.81
N THR A 12 19.99 -23.86 -16.45
CA THR A 12 19.70 -22.50 -16.92
C THR A 12 19.18 -21.72 -15.73
N ASN A 13 20.15 -21.16 -15.02
CA ASN A 13 19.99 -20.09 -14.06
C ASN A 13 19.48 -18.85 -14.82
N GLU A 14 18.19 -18.80 -15.13
CA GLU A 14 17.52 -17.54 -15.44
C GLU A 14 17.41 -16.80 -14.10
N ALA A 15 18.50 -16.10 -13.76
CA ALA A 15 18.42 -14.96 -12.88
C ALA A 15 17.40 -14.03 -13.53
N ALA A 16 16.17 -14.09 -13.01
CA ALA A 16 15.21 -13.04 -13.20
C ALA A 16 15.94 -11.76 -12.80
N GLU A 17 16.24 -10.94 -13.81
CA GLU A 17 16.60 -9.56 -13.65
C GLU A 17 15.47 -8.97 -12.80
N SER A 18 15.74 -8.84 -11.50
CA SER A 18 15.01 -7.92 -10.67
C SER A 18 15.25 -6.57 -11.33
N GLU A 19 14.32 -6.16 -12.20
CA GLU A 19 14.10 -4.75 -12.48
C GLU A 19 13.86 -4.11 -11.12
N GLU A 20 14.96 -3.65 -10.51
CA GLU A 20 14.92 -2.65 -9.46
C GLU A 20 14.17 -1.49 -10.09
N VAL A 21 12.88 -1.42 -9.78
CA VAL A 21 12.08 -0.23 -10.00
C VAL A 21 12.73 0.83 -9.11
N GLU A 22 13.76 1.47 -9.63
CA GLU A 22 14.23 2.75 -9.14
C GLU A 22 13.05 3.70 -9.35
N ALA A 23 12.19 3.75 -8.33
CA ALA A 23 11.27 4.84 -8.14
C ALA A 23 12.16 6.09 -8.06
N SER A 24 12.34 6.75 -9.20
CA SER A 24 12.98 8.04 -9.30
C SER A 24 12.11 9.00 -8.48
N ILE A 25 12.41 9.13 -7.20
CA ILE A 25 11.81 10.14 -6.34
C ILE A 25 12.36 11.45 -6.89
N ASP A 26 11.53 12.15 -7.68
CA ASP A 26 11.81 13.49 -8.15
C ASP A 26 12.12 14.35 -6.90
N ASP A 27 13.32 14.94 -6.83
CA ASP A 27 13.78 15.73 -5.67
C ASP A 27 12.91 16.99 -5.43
N ASN A 28 11.92 17.23 -6.28
CA ASN A 28 10.88 18.27 -6.17
C ASN A 28 9.46 17.73 -5.92
N ALA A 29 9.27 16.43 -5.69
CA ALA A 29 7.95 15.88 -5.37
C ALA A 29 7.40 16.57 -4.11
N SER A 30 6.24 17.21 -4.25
CA SER A 30 5.56 17.79 -3.10
C SER A 30 5.25 16.67 -2.11
N TRP A 31 5.33 16.95 -0.81
CA TRP A 31 4.87 16.01 0.22
C TRP A 31 3.43 15.52 -0.03
N GLU A 32 2.62 16.33 -0.71
CA GLU A 32 1.29 15.98 -1.16
C GLU A 32 1.31 14.86 -2.23
N ASP A 33 2.27 14.89 -3.15
CA ASP A 33 2.42 13.87 -4.20
C ASP A 33 2.92 12.56 -3.61
N ILE A 34 3.91 12.62 -2.71
CA ILE A 34 4.36 11.45 -1.93
C ILE A 34 3.19 10.86 -1.12
N GLY A 35 2.37 11.71 -0.50
CA GLY A 35 1.18 11.28 0.23
C GLY A 35 0.14 10.60 -0.66
N ARG A 36 -0.11 11.16 -1.85
CA ARG A 36 -1.00 10.58 -2.87
C ARG A 36 -0.50 9.21 -3.34
N ASP A 37 0.79 9.08 -3.62
CA ASP A 37 1.39 7.82 -4.07
C ASP A 37 1.30 6.72 -2.99
N LEU A 38 1.56 7.07 -1.73
CA LEU A 38 1.42 6.14 -0.60
C LEU A 38 -0.03 5.70 -0.39
N LEU A 39 -0.98 6.63 -0.51
CA LEU A 39 -2.41 6.33 -0.42
C LEU A 39 -2.86 5.43 -1.58
N HIS A 40 -2.41 5.73 -2.80
CA HIS A 40 -2.69 4.94 -3.99
C HIS A 40 -2.16 3.51 -3.83
N ALA A 41 -0.88 3.36 -3.47
CA ALA A 41 -0.27 2.05 -3.22
C ALA A 41 -0.98 1.28 -2.11
N ARG A 42 -1.50 1.96 -1.07
CA ARG A 42 -2.29 1.31 -0.01
C ARG A 42 -3.64 0.83 -0.52
N LEU A 43 -4.36 1.65 -1.30
CA LEU A 43 -5.64 1.26 -1.89
C LEU A 43 -5.50 0.08 -2.85
N GLU A 44 -4.46 0.12 -3.68
CA GLU A 44 -4.12 -0.95 -4.61
C GLU A 44 -3.85 -2.25 -3.86
N ARG A 45 -3.00 -2.21 -2.82
CA ARG A 45 -2.74 -3.35 -1.95
C ARG A 45 -4.02 -3.93 -1.35
N ILE A 46 -4.90 -3.10 -0.77
CA ILE A 46 -6.15 -3.57 -0.19
C ILE A 46 -7.04 -4.24 -1.26
N SER A 47 -7.09 -3.68 -2.47
CA SER A 47 -7.89 -4.24 -3.55
C SER A 47 -7.36 -5.58 -4.07
N GLU A 48 -6.04 -5.70 -4.23
CA GLU A 48 -5.40 -6.85 -4.86
C GLU A 48 -5.06 -7.97 -3.88
N GLU A 49 -4.61 -7.63 -2.68
CA GLU A 49 -4.17 -8.62 -1.70
C GLU A 49 -5.26 -8.97 -0.70
N THR A 50 -6.08 -8.01 -0.26
CA THR A 50 -7.08 -8.30 0.77
C THR A 50 -8.39 -8.77 0.14
N VAL A 51 -9.03 -7.91 -0.68
CA VAL A 51 -10.35 -8.20 -1.26
C VAL A 51 -10.26 -9.32 -2.27
N ARG A 52 -9.38 -9.21 -3.26
CA ARG A 52 -9.29 -10.22 -4.32
C ARG A 52 -8.92 -11.60 -3.77
N ASN A 53 -8.03 -11.72 -2.77
CA ASN A 53 -7.69 -13.03 -2.18
C ASN A 53 -8.87 -13.64 -1.42
N ALA A 54 -9.56 -12.87 -0.55
CA ALA A 54 -10.71 -13.37 0.19
C ALA A 54 -11.82 -13.89 -0.77
N PHE A 55 -12.12 -13.13 -1.82
CA PHE A 55 -13.09 -13.55 -2.83
C PHE A 55 -12.60 -14.72 -3.69
N ARG A 56 -11.31 -14.78 -4.02
CA ARG A 56 -10.72 -15.91 -4.77
C ARG A 56 -10.80 -17.20 -3.98
N GLN A 57 -10.51 -17.15 -2.68
CA GLN A 57 -10.59 -18.30 -1.79
C GLN A 57 -12.03 -18.83 -1.72
N ALA A 58 -13.00 -17.96 -1.43
CA ALA A 58 -14.42 -18.31 -1.43
C ALA A 58 -14.88 -18.91 -2.78
N THR A 59 -14.48 -18.29 -3.89
CA THR A 59 -14.82 -18.78 -5.25
C THR A 59 -14.19 -20.15 -5.54
N SER A 60 -12.95 -20.37 -5.11
CA SER A 60 -12.26 -21.66 -5.27
C SER A 60 -12.99 -22.79 -4.53
N ARG A 61 -13.51 -22.52 -3.32
CA ARG A 61 -14.31 -23.49 -2.56
C ARG A 61 -15.60 -23.84 -3.28
N ILE A 62 -16.31 -22.82 -3.77
CA ILE A 62 -17.54 -23.01 -4.56
C ILE A 62 -17.26 -23.85 -5.81
N ALA A 63 -16.16 -23.56 -6.52
CA ALA A 63 -15.77 -24.31 -7.71
C ALA A 63 -15.41 -25.78 -7.41
N ALA A 64 -14.88 -26.05 -6.21
CA ALA A 64 -14.63 -27.40 -5.72
C ALA A 64 -15.89 -28.12 -5.22
N GLY A 65 -17.06 -27.45 -5.20
CA GLY A 65 -18.31 -27.99 -4.66
C GLY A 65 -18.35 -28.02 -3.13
N GLU A 66 -17.45 -27.29 -2.47
CA GLU A 66 -17.43 -27.15 -1.02
C GLU A 66 -18.42 -26.06 -0.57
N ALA A 67 -19.00 -26.26 0.63
CA ALA A 67 -19.78 -25.21 1.26
C ALA A 67 -18.87 -24.09 1.76
N LEU A 68 -19.33 -22.85 1.65
CA LEU A 68 -18.70 -21.73 2.34
C LEU A 68 -18.83 -21.91 3.84
N THR A 69 -17.74 -21.67 4.55
CA THR A 69 -17.70 -21.68 6.01
C THR A 69 -18.05 -20.30 6.56
N GLU A 70 -18.37 -20.24 7.86
CA GLU A 70 -18.54 -18.96 8.56
C GLU A 70 -17.25 -18.11 8.52
N GLU A 71 -16.09 -18.77 8.58
CA GLU A 71 -14.78 -18.13 8.48
C GLU A 71 -14.61 -17.43 7.12
N ASP A 72 -14.93 -18.10 6.00
CA ASP A 72 -14.86 -17.50 4.67
C ASP A 72 -15.75 -16.23 4.58
N ILE A 73 -16.92 -16.25 5.21
CA ILE A 73 -17.85 -15.12 5.25
C ILE A 73 -17.25 -13.95 6.06
N VAL A 74 -16.72 -14.24 7.25
CA VAL A 74 -16.09 -13.23 8.13
C VAL A 74 -14.87 -12.59 7.46
N GLU A 75 -14.04 -13.38 6.76
CA GLU A 75 -12.88 -12.88 6.02
C GLU A 75 -13.31 -11.92 4.90
N MET A 76 -14.31 -12.28 4.10
CA MET A 76 -14.84 -11.39 3.06
C MET A 76 -15.41 -10.09 3.63
N TYR A 77 -16.18 -10.15 4.72
CA TYR A 77 -16.69 -8.93 5.37
C TYR A 77 -15.56 -8.03 5.89
N THR A 78 -14.55 -8.64 6.49
CA THR A 78 -13.38 -7.91 7.00
C THR A 78 -12.62 -7.22 5.87
N ALA A 79 -12.41 -7.92 4.74
CA ALA A 79 -11.78 -7.36 3.55
C ALA A 79 -12.55 -6.17 2.97
N ILE A 80 -13.88 -6.26 2.93
CA ILE A 80 -14.75 -5.17 2.45
C ILE A 80 -14.69 -3.96 3.39
N GLU A 81 -14.75 -4.18 4.72
CA GLU A 81 -14.65 -3.09 5.68
C GLU A 81 -13.26 -2.41 5.64
N GLU A 82 -12.19 -3.16 5.40
CA GLU A 82 -10.86 -2.58 5.22
C GLU A 82 -10.77 -1.74 3.93
N ALA A 83 -11.32 -2.22 2.82
CA ALA A 83 -11.40 -1.45 1.56
C ALA A 83 -12.22 -0.17 1.74
N LYS A 84 -13.36 -0.25 2.42
CA LYS A 84 -14.20 0.90 2.75
C LYS A 84 -13.42 1.93 3.57
N ARG A 85 -12.71 1.53 4.62
CA ARG A 85 -11.88 2.43 5.43
C ARG A 85 -10.79 3.11 4.60
N GLY A 86 -10.16 2.38 3.67
CA GLY A 86 -9.16 2.95 2.76
C GLY A 86 -9.76 4.06 1.89
N ILE A 87 -10.94 3.82 1.32
CA ILE A 87 -11.65 4.80 0.48
C ILE A 87 -12.12 6.01 1.31
N GLU A 88 -12.64 5.78 2.51
CA GLU A 88 -13.05 6.86 3.42
C GLU A 88 -11.86 7.74 3.81
N LEU A 89 -10.69 7.14 4.09
CA LEU A 89 -9.46 7.89 4.34
C LEU A 89 -9.07 8.73 3.12
N ALA A 90 -9.14 8.16 1.92
CA ALA A 90 -8.85 8.86 0.67
C ALA A 90 -9.79 10.05 0.44
N ALA A 91 -11.09 9.87 0.72
CA ALA A 91 -12.07 10.95 0.65
C ALA A 91 -11.83 12.03 1.71
N ALA A 92 -11.41 11.65 2.92
CA ALA A 92 -11.14 12.58 4.02
C ALA A 92 -9.86 13.41 3.83
N VAL A 93 -8.97 13.03 2.91
CA VAL A 93 -7.75 13.79 2.58
C VAL A 93 -7.82 14.47 1.21
N SER A 94 -8.90 14.25 0.45
CA SER A 94 -9.11 14.96 -0.81
C SER A 94 -9.34 16.45 -0.54
N PRO A 95 -8.59 17.36 -1.19
CA PRO A 95 -8.67 18.80 -0.97
C PRO A 95 -10.04 19.40 -1.30
N GLU A 96 -10.88 18.69 -2.05
CA GLU A 96 -12.26 19.10 -2.37
C GLU A 96 -13.25 18.85 -1.22
N THR A 97 -12.91 17.99 -0.25
CA THR A 97 -13.83 17.51 0.79
C THR A 97 -13.32 17.68 2.22
N ALA A 98 -12.05 18.06 2.41
CA ALA A 98 -11.42 18.19 3.72
C ALA A 98 -10.96 19.62 4.01
N PRO A 99 -11.34 20.24 5.14
CA PRO A 99 -10.62 21.40 5.64
C PRO A 99 -9.18 20.98 5.94
N PHE A 100 -8.21 21.69 5.36
CA PHE A 100 -6.79 21.43 5.61
C PHE A 100 -6.53 21.44 7.12
N PRO A 101 -6.04 20.34 7.72
CA PRO A 101 -5.73 20.30 9.15
C PRO A 101 -4.73 21.40 9.48
N ASP A 102 -4.90 22.11 10.59
CA ASP A 102 -3.90 23.11 11.00
C ASP A 102 -2.57 22.39 11.24
N PRO A 103 -1.50 22.69 10.49
CA PRO A 103 -0.19 22.08 10.71
C PRO A 103 0.31 22.23 12.15
N TYR A 104 -0.15 23.26 12.88
CA TYR A 104 0.14 23.40 14.30
C TYR A 104 -0.29 22.19 15.12
N ASP A 105 -1.41 21.53 14.78
CA ASP A 105 -1.94 20.40 15.54
C ASP A 105 -1.02 19.16 15.52
N PHE A 106 -0.09 19.10 14.57
CA PHE A 106 0.84 17.97 14.39
C PHE A 106 2.26 18.26 14.90
N LEU A 107 2.56 19.52 15.23
CA LEU A 107 3.87 19.91 15.75
C LEU A 107 3.90 19.78 17.27
N CYS A 108 4.98 19.19 17.80
CA CYS A 108 5.27 19.25 19.22
C CYS A 108 5.75 20.65 19.64
N GLU A 109 5.70 20.98 20.93
CA GLU A 109 5.97 22.34 21.41
C GLU A 109 7.34 22.88 21.00
N SER A 110 8.37 22.02 20.97
CA SER A 110 9.71 22.42 20.49
C SER A 110 9.76 22.69 18.99
N ASP A 111 8.97 22.00 18.18
CA ASP A 111 8.95 22.19 16.73
C ASP A 111 8.07 23.37 16.32
N ARG A 112 7.01 23.65 17.09
CA ARG A 112 6.23 24.90 16.99
C ARG A 112 7.12 26.13 17.24
N GLN A 113 7.95 26.06 18.28
CA GLN A 113 8.87 27.15 18.63
C GLN A 113 9.91 27.40 17.52
N ARG A 114 10.50 26.33 16.97
CA ARG A 114 11.42 26.44 15.83
C ARG A 114 10.76 27.03 14.60
N TYR A 115 9.51 26.67 14.33
CA TYR A 115 8.75 27.22 13.20
C TYR A 115 8.51 28.72 13.34
N ILE A 116 8.19 29.19 14.56
CA ILE A 116 8.02 30.62 14.87
C ILE A 116 9.34 31.37 14.65
N GLU A 117 10.44 30.87 15.21
CA GLU A 117 11.77 31.47 15.07
C GLU A 117 12.20 31.55 13.59
N GLU A 118 11.89 30.52 12.81
CA GLU A 118 12.15 30.48 11.38
C GLU A 118 11.33 31.51 10.60
N ALA A 119 10.04 31.65 10.93
CA ALA A 119 9.15 32.59 10.29
C ALA A 119 9.54 34.04 10.60
N GLU A 120 9.94 34.33 11.84
CA GLU A 120 10.46 35.64 12.25
C GLU A 120 11.75 35.97 11.51
N ARG A 121 12.68 35.01 11.43
CA ARG A 121 13.94 35.16 10.68
C ARG A 121 13.73 35.51 9.21
N ARG A 122 12.71 34.94 8.55
CA ARG A 122 12.39 35.23 7.15
C ARG A 122 11.63 36.55 6.96
N ARG A 123 11.00 37.10 8.00
CA ARG A 123 10.30 38.38 7.94
C ARG A 123 11.25 39.58 8.06
N ASP A 124 12.40 39.37 8.71
CA ASP A 124 13.42 40.39 8.93
C ASP A 124 14.49 40.45 7.80
N VAL A 125 14.27 39.72 6.70
CA VAL A 125 15.04 39.75 5.44
C VAL A 125 14.19 40.42 4.35
#